data_AF-A0A7S4NFC9-F1
#
_entry.id   AF-A0A7S4NFC9-F1
#
_cell.length_a   1.000
_cell.length_b   1.000
_cell.length_c   1.000
_cell.angle_alpha   90.00
_cell.angle_beta   90.00
_cell.angle_gamma   90.00
#
_symmetry.space_group_name_H-M   'P 1'
#
loop_
_entity.id
_entity.type
_entity.pdbx_description
1 polymer ?
#
loop_
_entity_poly.entity_id
_entity_poly.type
_entity_poly.pdbx_seq_one_letter_code
_entity_poly.pdbx_strand_id
1 'polypeptide(L)'
;ALCTSSDYLFIPEVPMPINWADGLLEKLNPFRGKKHFIVIVAEGARDEEGRPISADDVKNALSLNGTHDVRTTILGHVQRGGSPSAIDRVISVFLAEKALERAIELTKLEGSPEAEVAVWKEGSCQMVPLKEIVGACKVVEKALAEKDFATAMKQRGPLFKQSW
;
A
#
# COMPACT_ATOMS: atom_id res chain seq x y z
N ALA A 1 -2.06 3.04 -9.07
CA ALA A 1 -3.04 4.05 -9.53
C ALA A 1 -2.38 5.15 -10.34
N LEU A 2 -1.50 5.95 -9.71
CA LEU A 2 -0.81 7.06 -10.38
C LEU A 2 -0.08 6.65 -11.66
N CYS A 3 0.74 5.58 -11.62
CA CYS A 3 1.52 5.13 -12.77
C CYS A 3 0.67 4.63 -13.95
N THR A 4 -0.54 4.15 -13.68
CA THR A 4 -1.43 3.55 -14.68
C THR A 4 -2.58 4.48 -15.07
N SER A 5 -2.65 5.69 -14.49
CA SER A 5 -3.78 6.61 -14.63
C SER A 5 -5.14 5.91 -14.39
N SER A 6 -5.23 5.08 -13.36
CA SER A 6 -6.48 4.38 -13.01
C SER A 6 -7.58 5.39 -12.66
N ASP A 7 -8.80 5.12 -13.09
CA ASP A 7 -9.96 6.00 -12.86
C ASP A 7 -10.48 5.91 -11.42
N TYR A 8 -10.24 4.78 -10.75
CA TYR A 8 -10.60 4.60 -9.35
C TYR A 8 -9.64 3.70 -8.58
N LEU A 9 -9.49 3.96 -7.28
CA LEU A 9 -8.60 3.23 -6.37
C LEU A 9 -9.32 2.97 -5.04
N PHE A 10 -9.24 1.73 -4.56
CA PHE A 10 -9.65 1.34 -3.22
C PHE A 10 -8.41 0.93 -2.40
N ILE A 11 -8.20 1.55 -1.24
CA ILE A 11 -7.11 1.22 -0.30
C ILE A 11 -7.64 1.10 1.14
N PRO A 12 -7.00 0.28 1.99
CA PRO A 12 -7.41 0.12 3.39
C PRO A 12 -7.33 1.40 4.23
N GLU A 13 -6.41 2.31 3.91
CA GLU A 13 -6.17 3.53 4.68
C GLU A 13 -7.20 4.63 4.45
N VAL A 14 -7.95 4.56 3.34
CA VAL A 14 -9.06 5.47 3.03
C VAL A 14 -10.27 4.61 2.71
N PRO A 15 -11.06 4.24 3.74
CA PRO A 15 -12.20 3.35 3.56
C PRO A 15 -13.27 4.04 2.72
N MET A 16 -14.07 3.22 2.07
CA MET A 16 -15.15 3.69 1.23
C MET A 16 -16.45 3.89 2.04
N PRO A 17 -17.29 4.88 1.69
CA PRO A 17 -18.63 5.00 2.27
C PRO A 17 -19.45 3.71 2.09
N ILE A 18 -20.42 3.45 2.95
CA ILE A 18 -21.29 2.26 2.85
C ILE A 18 -21.95 2.14 1.47
N ASN A 19 -22.35 3.27 0.88
CA ASN A 19 -22.96 3.37 -0.45
C ASN A 19 -21.94 3.62 -1.57
N TRP A 20 -20.72 3.09 -1.44
CA TRP A 20 -19.63 3.32 -2.40
C TRP A 20 -19.96 2.93 -3.84
N ALA A 21 -20.86 1.97 -4.04
CA ALA A 21 -21.29 1.54 -5.37
C ALA A 21 -21.93 2.67 -6.15
N ASP A 22 -22.80 3.46 -5.52
CA ASP A 22 -23.48 4.59 -6.15
C ASP A 22 -22.48 5.69 -6.51
N GLY A 23 -21.58 6.03 -5.58
CA GLY A 23 -20.54 7.03 -5.82
C GLY A 23 -19.51 6.60 -6.87
N LEU A 24 -19.22 5.29 -6.97
CA LEU A 24 -18.38 4.73 -8.02
C LEU A 24 -19.07 4.87 -9.38
N LEU A 25 -20.36 4.51 -9.46
CA LEU A 25 -21.15 4.65 -10.68
C LEU A 25 -21.21 6.11 -11.14
N GLU A 26 -21.50 7.05 -10.24
CA GLU A 26 -21.54 8.48 -10.57
C GLU A 26 -20.22 8.97 -11.15
N LYS A 27 -19.09 8.60 -10.53
CA LYS A 27 -17.76 9.01 -11.01
C LYS A 27 -17.37 8.38 -12.34
N LEU A 28 -17.92 7.21 -12.67
CA LEU A 28 -17.65 6.50 -13.91
C LEU A 28 -18.69 6.78 -15.02
N ASN A 29 -19.82 7.43 -14.72
CA ASN A 29 -20.91 7.65 -15.66
C ASN A 29 -20.71 8.87 -16.58
N PRO A 30 -20.92 8.73 -17.90
CA PRO A 30 -20.34 7.72 -18.77
C PRO A 30 -19.03 8.30 -19.33
N PHE A 31 -17.89 7.69 -18.96
CA PHE A 31 -16.60 7.78 -19.66
C PHE A 31 -16.44 9.02 -20.53
N ARG A 32 -16.13 10.18 -19.92
CA ARG A 32 -15.88 11.49 -20.57
C ARG A 32 -15.08 11.42 -21.89
N GLY A 33 -15.67 10.89 -22.98
CA GLY A 33 -14.99 10.43 -24.20
C GLY A 33 -14.08 9.18 -24.11
N LYS A 34 -13.99 8.45 -22.98
CA LYS A 34 -13.03 7.32 -22.82
C LYS A 34 -13.60 5.99 -23.33
N LYS A 35 -12.74 5.12 -23.89
CA LYS A 35 -13.13 3.80 -24.39
C LYS A 35 -13.11 2.68 -23.35
N HIS A 36 -12.37 2.88 -22.26
CA HIS A 36 -12.18 1.91 -21.18
C HIS A 36 -11.81 2.65 -19.89
N PHE A 37 -11.83 1.91 -18.79
CA PHE A 37 -11.51 2.37 -17.45
C PHE A 37 -10.74 1.29 -16.71
N ILE A 38 -9.98 1.71 -15.71
CA ILE A 38 -9.25 0.81 -14.82
C ILE A 38 -9.57 1.18 -13.38
N VAL A 39 -10.07 0.19 -12.65
CA VAL A 39 -10.29 0.28 -11.20
C VAL A 39 -9.27 -0.62 -10.51
N ILE A 40 -8.52 -0.07 -9.56
CA ILE A 40 -7.56 -0.82 -8.76
C ILE A 40 -8.15 -1.05 -7.37
N VAL A 41 -8.19 -2.30 -6.94
CA VAL A 41 -8.69 -2.69 -5.62
C VAL A 41 -7.55 -3.33 -4.84
N ALA A 42 -7.13 -2.72 -3.73
CA ALA A 42 -6.18 -3.34 -2.82
C ALA A 42 -6.82 -4.55 -2.13
N GLU A 43 -6.04 -5.61 -1.85
CA GLU A 43 -6.55 -6.82 -1.17
C GLU A 43 -7.19 -6.53 0.19
N GLY A 44 -6.68 -5.50 0.89
CA GLY A 44 -7.23 -5.03 2.17
C GLY A 44 -8.30 -3.94 2.05
N ALA A 45 -8.85 -3.68 0.86
CA ALA A 45 -9.88 -2.68 0.67
C ALA A 45 -11.12 -2.98 1.53
N ARG A 46 -11.70 -1.93 2.10
CA ARG A 46 -12.81 -2.02 3.05
C ARG A 46 -13.65 -0.74 3.05
N ASP A 47 -14.88 -0.87 3.53
CA ASP A 47 -15.74 0.28 3.80
C ASP A 47 -15.54 0.84 5.22
N GLU A 48 -16.25 1.93 5.54
CA GLU A 48 -16.22 2.60 6.85
C GLU A 48 -16.72 1.69 8.00
N GLU A 49 -17.52 0.67 7.69
CA GLU A 49 -17.92 -0.33 8.68
C GLU A 49 -16.84 -1.39 8.92
N GLY A 50 -15.82 -1.45 8.07
CA GLY A 50 -14.75 -2.43 8.09
C GLY A 50 -15.08 -3.70 7.29
N ARG A 51 -16.18 -3.69 6.51
CA ARG A 51 -16.52 -4.81 5.63
C ARG A 51 -15.55 -4.82 4.45
N PRO A 52 -15.00 -5.98 4.08
CA PRO A 52 -14.08 -6.08 2.95
C PRO A 52 -14.80 -5.75 1.65
N ILE A 53 -14.09 -5.10 0.73
CA ILE A 53 -14.56 -4.82 -0.64
C ILE A 53 -13.67 -5.62 -1.59
N SER A 54 -14.25 -6.64 -2.23
CA SER A 54 -13.54 -7.44 -3.22
C SER A 54 -13.65 -6.86 -4.63
N ALA A 55 -12.77 -7.33 -5.52
CA ALA A 55 -12.87 -6.97 -6.94
C ALA A 55 -14.18 -7.47 -7.59
N ASP A 56 -14.73 -8.59 -7.11
CA ASP A 56 -16.00 -9.13 -7.60
C ASP A 56 -17.19 -8.30 -7.12
N ASP A 57 -17.17 -7.74 -5.91
CA ASP A 57 -18.18 -6.80 -5.44
C ASP A 57 -18.24 -5.57 -6.34
N VAL A 58 -17.06 -5.02 -6.68
CA VAL A 58 -16.94 -3.88 -7.61
C VAL A 58 -17.45 -4.24 -9.00
N LYS A 59 -17.10 -5.41 -9.52
CA LYS A 59 -17.63 -5.90 -10.81
C LYS A 59 -19.15 -5.98 -10.78
N ASN A 60 -19.72 -6.61 -9.75
CA ASN A 60 -21.16 -6.76 -9.61
C ASN A 60 -21.87 -5.39 -9.57
N ALA A 61 -21.35 -4.45 -8.78
CA ALA A 61 -21.87 -3.08 -8.72
C ALA A 61 -21.89 -2.38 -10.09
N LEU A 62 -20.84 -2.58 -10.89
CA LEU A 62 -20.72 -1.97 -12.22
C LEU A 62 -21.54 -2.69 -13.31
N SER A 63 -21.68 -4.00 -13.19
CA SER A 63 -22.43 -4.83 -14.14
C SER A 63 -23.95 -4.78 -13.92
N LEU A 64 -24.42 -4.48 -12.69
CA LEU A 64 -25.85 -4.42 -12.36
C LEU A 64 -26.64 -3.39 -13.20
N ASN A 65 -25.98 -2.32 -13.65
CA ASN A 65 -26.61 -1.32 -14.54
C ASN A 65 -26.62 -1.74 -16.02
N GLY A 66 -26.08 -2.91 -16.37
CA GLY A 66 -26.12 -3.48 -17.73
C GLY A 66 -25.32 -2.71 -18.78
N THR A 67 -24.59 -1.66 -18.39
CA THR A 67 -23.96 -0.70 -19.30
C THR A 67 -22.52 -1.05 -19.69
N HIS A 68 -21.85 -1.93 -18.95
CA HIS A 68 -20.41 -2.18 -19.11
C HIS A 68 -20.04 -3.67 -19.09
N ASP A 69 -19.18 -4.09 -20.03
CA ASP A 69 -18.48 -5.38 -19.94
C ASP A 69 -17.29 -5.21 -18.98
N VAL A 70 -17.44 -5.74 -17.77
CA VAL A 70 -16.45 -5.61 -16.69
C VAL A 70 -15.81 -6.95 -16.40
N ARG A 71 -14.47 -6.95 -16.38
CA ARG A 71 -13.66 -8.14 -16.08
C ARG A 71 -12.80 -7.90 -14.86
N THR A 72 -12.68 -8.92 -14.02
CA THR A 72 -11.79 -8.93 -12.86
C THR A 72 -10.51 -9.66 -13.20
N THR A 73 -9.38 -9.09 -12.81
CA THR A 73 -8.05 -9.70 -12.95
C THR A 73 -7.37 -9.67 -11.59
N ILE A 74 -7.22 -10.84 -10.97
CA ILE A 74 -6.46 -10.99 -9.73
C ILE A 74 -5.00 -11.29 -10.10
N LEU A 75 -4.09 -10.35 -9.82
CA LEU A 75 -2.67 -10.49 -10.16
C LEU A 75 -2.01 -11.64 -9.37
N GLY A 76 -2.29 -11.73 -8.07
CA GLY A 76 -1.75 -12.77 -7.20
C GLY A 76 -0.22 -12.78 -7.14
N HIS A 77 0.35 -13.99 -7.11
CA HIS A 77 1.78 -14.21 -6.85
C HIS A 77 2.74 -13.63 -7.91
N VAL A 78 2.25 -13.24 -9.08
CA VAL A 78 3.09 -12.59 -10.12
C VAL A 78 3.75 -11.31 -9.58
N GLN A 79 3.12 -10.63 -8.62
CA GLN A 79 3.65 -9.43 -7.98
C GLN A 79 4.91 -9.67 -7.12
N ARG A 80 5.18 -10.93 -6.75
CA ARG A 80 6.38 -11.33 -5.97
C ARG A 80 7.45 -12.00 -6.85
N GLY A 81 7.16 -12.24 -8.13
CA GLY A 81 8.05 -12.90 -9.07
C GLY A 81 8.79 -11.92 -9.98
N GLY A 82 9.51 -12.47 -10.96
CA GLY A 82 10.28 -11.69 -11.94
C GLY A 82 11.69 -11.35 -11.46
N SER A 83 12.43 -10.62 -12.31
CA SER A 83 13.77 -10.13 -11.96
C SER A 83 13.66 -8.81 -11.19
N PRO A 84 14.47 -8.61 -10.12
CA PRO A 84 14.49 -7.34 -9.39
C PRO A 84 14.79 -6.16 -10.32
N SER A 85 14.13 -5.02 -10.08
CA SER A 85 14.37 -3.80 -10.85
C SER A 85 15.77 -3.24 -10.58
N ALA A 86 16.23 -2.28 -11.40
CA ALA A 86 17.51 -1.62 -11.17
C ALA A 86 17.57 -0.94 -9.79
N ILE A 87 16.46 -0.35 -9.35
CA ILE A 87 16.35 0.31 -8.04
C ILE A 87 16.45 -0.72 -6.92
N ASP A 88 15.74 -1.85 -7.02
CA ASP A 88 15.81 -2.90 -6.00
C ASP A 88 17.23 -3.44 -5.84
N ARG A 89 17.94 -3.66 -6.96
CA ARG A 89 19.34 -4.12 -6.94
C ARG A 89 20.25 -3.11 -6.25
N VAL A 90 20.19 -1.85 -6.64
CA VAL A 90 21.06 -0.79 -6.09
C VAL A 90 20.77 -0.58 -4.60
N ILE A 91 19.50 -0.41 -4.21
CA ILE A 91 19.13 -0.22 -2.80
C ILE A 91 19.52 -1.44 -1.97
N SER A 92 19.31 -2.67 -2.47
CA SER A 92 19.69 -3.87 -1.73
C SER A 92 21.18 -3.95 -1.40
N VAL A 93 22.04 -3.48 -2.31
CA VAL A 93 23.49 -3.42 -2.09
C VAL A 93 23.83 -2.41 -1.00
N PHE A 94 23.25 -1.21 -1.04
CA PHE A 94 23.47 -0.20 0.01
C PHE A 94 22.96 -0.64 1.39
N LEU A 95 21.79 -1.29 1.43
CA LEU A 95 21.25 -1.85 2.67
C LEU A 95 22.17 -2.95 3.23
N ALA A 96 22.67 -3.83 2.36
CA ALA A 96 23.56 -4.92 2.74
C ALA A 96 24.93 -4.41 3.23
N GLU A 97 25.51 -3.44 2.54
CA GLU A 97 26.75 -2.75 2.95
C GLU A 97 26.58 -2.15 4.35
N LYS A 98 25.52 -1.37 4.55
CA LYS A 98 25.25 -0.72 5.85
C LYS A 98 25.04 -1.72 6.98
N ALA A 99 24.29 -2.79 6.71
CA ALA A 99 24.06 -3.84 7.68
C ALA A 99 25.35 -4.59 8.04
N LEU A 100 26.24 -4.81 7.06
CA LEU A 100 27.54 -5.45 7.28
C LEU A 100 28.49 -4.56 8.09
N GLU A 101 28.61 -3.28 7.74
CA GLU A 101 29.36 -2.29 8.52
C GLU A 101 28.91 -2.33 9.98
N ARG A 102 27.60 -2.28 10.19
CA ARG A 102 27.02 -2.32 11.52
C ARG A 102 27.31 -3.63 12.24
N ALA A 103 27.15 -4.77 11.59
CA ALA A 103 27.44 -6.06 12.17
C ALA A 103 28.91 -6.15 12.65
N ILE A 104 29.85 -5.62 11.87
CA ILE A 104 31.27 -5.57 12.24
C ILE A 104 31.49 -4.69 13.48
N GLU A 105 30.84 -3.52 13.57
CA GLU A 105 30.90 -2.67 14.76
C GLU A 105 30.39 -3.39 16.01
N LEU A 106 29.28 -4.11 15.90
CA LEU A 106 28.69 -4.84 17.02
C LEU A 106 29.61 -5.93 17.57
N THR A 107 30.46 -6.54 16.74
CA THR A 107 31.45 -7.54 17.23
C THR A 107 32.51 -6.95 18.17
N LYS A 108 32.70 -5.63 18.14
CA LYS A 108 33.70 -4.93 18.99
C LYS A 108 33.12 -4.47 20.32
N LEU A 109 31.80 -4.56 20.51
CA LEU A 109 31.12 -4.12 21.72
C LEU A 109 30.97 -5.30 22.69
N GLU A 110 31.14 -5.02 23.98
CA GLU A 110 30.78 -5.99 25.03
C GLU A 110 29.28 -5.90 25.34
N GLY A 111 28.61 -7.06 25.40
CA GLY A 111 27.19 -7.17 25.73
C GLY A 111 26.29 -7.54 24.56
N SER A 112 24.97 -7.43 24.77
CA SER A 112 23.95 -7.71 23.75
C SER A 112 23.33 -6.41 23.26
N PRO A 113 23.81 -5.84 22.14
CA PRO A 113 23.27 -4.60 21.59
C PRO A 113 21.81 -4.77 21.14
N GLU A 114 21.06 -3.67 21.10
CA GLU A 114 19.69 -3.71 20.58
C GLU A 114 19.66 -4.03 19.08
N ALA A 115 18.64 -4.76 18.65
CA ALA A 115 18.46 -5.10 17.24
C ALA A 115 18.09 -3.85 16.42
N GLU A 116 18.76 -3.68 15.29
CA GLU A 116 18.58 -2.57 14.34
C GLU A 116 18.35 -3.11 12.92
N VAL A 117 17.77 -2.28 12.07
CA VAL A 117 17.48 -2.60 10.66
C VAL A 117 18.03 -1.48 9.78
N ALA A 118 18.72 -1.85 8.70
CA ALA A 118 19.11 -0.91 7.66
C ALA A 118 17.88 -0.50 6.85
N VAL A 119 17.63 0.80 6.70
CA VAL A 119 16.50 1.36 5.97
C VAL A 119 16.96 2.42 4.98
N TRP A 120 16.29 2.51 3.84
CA TRP A 120 16.49 3.58 2.88
C TRP A 120 15.51 4.72 3.15
N LYS A 121 16.00 5.88 3.55
CA LYS A 121 15.18 7.05 3.88
C LYS A 121 15.84 8.33 3.36
N GLU A 122 15.03 9.17 2.71
CA GLU A 122 15.44 10.49 2.21
C GLU A 122 16.73 10.46 1.36
N GLY A 123 16.89 9.40 0.55
CA GLY A 123 18.03 9.25 -0.36
C GLY A 123 19.31 8.72 0.31
N SER A 124 19.23 8.24 1.55
CA SER A 124 20.37 7.67 2.29
C SER A 124 20.01 6.37 3.01
N CYS A 125 21.03 5.55 3.30
CA CYS A 125 20.88 4.33 4.09
C CYS A 125 21.20 4.61 5.57
N GLN A 126 20.28 4.28 6.46
CA GLN A 126 20.35 4.56 7.91
C GLN A 126 20.06 3.30 8.72
N MET A 127 20.65 3.18 9.92
CA MET A 127 20.28 2.13 10.88
C MET A 127 19.18 2.67 11.80
N VAL A 128 18.11 1.90 11.99
CA VAL A 128 16.98 2.26 12.85
C VAL A 128 16.70 1.11 13.83
N PRO A 129 16.42 1.38 15.11
CA PRO A 129 16.05 0.34 16.06
C PRO A 129 14.82 -0.47 15.62
N LEU A 130 14.91 -1.79 15.66
CA LEU A 130 13.83 -2.70 15.26
C LEU A 130 12.54 -2.43 16.05
N LYS A 131 12.68 -2.12 17.36
CA LYS A 131 11.55 -1.80 18.25
C LYS A 131 10.74 -0.61 17.74
N GLU A 132 11.40 0.41 17.18
CA GLU A 132 10.74 1.59 16.63
C GLU A 132 9.89 1.23 15.40
N ILE A 133 10.47 0.44 14.48
CA ILE A 133 9.79 -0.02 13.26
C ILE A 133 8.56 -0.87 13.61
N VAL A 134 8.74 -1.87 14.47
CA VAL A 134 7.65 -2.76 14.90
C VAL A 134 6.58 -1.96 15.65
N GLY A 135 6.97 -1.00 16.48
CA GLY A 135 6.05 -0.09 17.16
C GLY A 135 5.19 0.69 16.17
N ALA A 136 5.81 1.31 15.17
CA ALA A 136 5.11 2.07 14.13
C ALA A 136 4.12 1.20 13.33
N CYS A 137 4.51 -0.01 12.95
CA CYS A 137 3.63 -0.96 12.24
C CYS A 137 2.37 -1.28 13.07
N LYS A 138 2.54 -1.59 14.36
CA LYS A 138 1.43 -1.90 15.27
C LYS A 138 0.47 -0.73 15.46
N VAL A 139 0.95 0.51 15.46
CA VAL A 139 0.09 1.69 15.54
C VAL A 139 -0.85 1.77 14.34
N VAL A 140 -0.35 1.49 13.13
CA VAL A 140 -1.21 1.51 11.92
C VAL A 140 -2.24 0.38 11.96
N GLU A 141 -1.83 -0.83 12.32
CA GLU A 141 -2.75 -1.97 12.44
C GLU A 141 -3.86 -1.70 13.44
N LYS A 142 -3.50 -1.16 14.62
CA LYS A 142 -4.44 -0.77 15.65
C LYS A 142 -5.38 0.33 15.18
N ALA A 143 -4.86 1.38 14.55
CA ALA A 143 -5.66 2.49 14.04
C ALA A 143 -6.68 2.02 13.00
N LEU A 144 -6.29 1.11 12.11
CA LEU A 144 -7.18 0.52 11.11
C LEU A 144 -8.25 -0.38 11.76
N ALA A 145 -7.92 -1.12 12.82
CA ALA A 145 -8.88 -1.93 13.57
C ALA A 145 -9.89 -1.08 14.36
N GLU A 146 -9.43 0.04 14.92
CA GLU A 146 -10.24 1.00 15.68
C GLU A 146 -10.99 2.02 14.79
N LYS A 147 -10.87 1.89 13.46
CA LYS A 147 -11.47 2.81 12.47
C LYS A 147 -10.95 4.26 12.57
N ASP A 148 -9.77 4.46 13.13
CA ASP A 148 -9.05 5.73 13.13
C ASP A 148 -8.17 5.84 11.86
N PHE A 149 -8.84 6.08 10.73
CA PHE A 149 -8.19 6.17 9.43
C PHE A 149 -7.29 7.42 9.30
N ALA A 150 -7.59 8.48 10.05
CA ALA A 150 -6.78 9.70 10.06
C ALA A 150 -5.39 9.42 10.64
N THR A 151 -5.32 8.68 11.76
CA THR A 151 -4.04 8.24 12.33
C THR A 151 -3.34 7.25 11.40
N ALA A 152 -4.05 6.30 10.80
CA ALA A 152 -3.45 5.36 9.85
C ALA A 152 -2.76 6.08 8.67
N MET A 153 -3.44 7.06 8.06
CA MET A 153 -2.89 7.89 6.98
C MET A 153 -1.70 8.73 7.44
N LYS A 154 -1.77 9.31 8.63
CA LYS A 154 -0.67 10.12 9.19
C LYS A 154 0.59 9.27 9.40
N GLN A 155 0.44 8.05 9.90
CA GLN A 155 1.54 7.14 10.20
C GLN A 155 2.20 6.54 8.94
N ARG A 156 1.49 6.45 7.80
CA ARG A 156 2.11 6.11 6.50
C ARG A 156 3.10 7.17 6.00
N GLY A 157 3.03 8.38 6.53
CA GLY A 157 3.96 9.46 6.25
C GLY A 157 3.51 10.41 5.13
N PRO A 158 4.26 11.51 4.94
CA PRO A 158 3.86 12.61 4.07
C PRO A 158 3.82 12.22 2.59
N LEU A 159 4.76 11.40 2.12
CA LEU A 159 4.82 10.96 0.71
C LEU A 159 3.59 10.13 0.32
N PHE A 160 3.10 9.27 1.23
CA PHE A 160 1.88 8.51 1.00
C PHE A 160 0.67 9.43 0.86
N LYS A 161 0.53 10.40 1.78
CA LYS A 161 -0.55 11.39 1.75
C LYS A 161 -0.51 12.29 0.51
N GLN A 162 0.68 12.62 0.00
CA GLN A 162 0.84 13.39 -1.23
C GLN A 162 0.52 12.59 -2.50
N SER A 163 0.65 11.25 -2.44
CA SER A 163 0.39 10.36 -3.57
C SER A 163 -1.08 9.91 -3.67
N TRP A 164 -1.87 10.23 -2.65
CA TRP A 164 -3.32 10.00 -2.60
C TRP A 164 -4.07 11.16 -3.23
#